data_AF-A0A538PLV9-F1
#
_entry.id   AF-A0A538PLV9-F1
#
_cell.length_a   1.000
_cell.length_b   1.000
_cell.length_c   1.000
_cell.angle_alpha   90.00
_cell.angle_beta   90.00
_cell.angle_gamma   90.00
#
_symmetry.space_group_name_H-M   'P 1'
#
loop_
_entity.id
_entity.type
_entity.pdbx_description
1 polymer ?
#
loop_
_entity_poly.entity_id
_entity_poly.type
_entity_poly.pdbx_seq_one_letter_code
_entity_poly.pdbx_strand_id
1 'polypeptide(L)'
;MLRGLAIDTTQKEVGLAAVDKLDDVDRLDQVAQKAKTKAVRQRARKIVGEIEEAERAKKGGTSDDLKRRRAERAQLVRQLEAVADSYDFAKAAEVVKAAEVAWARLGGDDTDERFIKAAERFWRRKEAYEQQARTADDLRVVEREARAEKDRAAAERAVARVADRAAERVETRPDAAGSEPTPDGATAPAASDPAIPVDPVRAAREAEARARREERDRQRAEEEARRQAIATERAARQKEEAERGAAIASSLAALCDDMEGLAAQAKDDTRGIDRLLAQATKAFEQIGKVPAAERDAIADRYRIARGKLVTRAGELREAEDWQRWSNVPKAEALIETARQMLEAPSTPDLGNRLRGLQALWKEVGPMPQRRSKELWEQFKAACDQVYDKVRGQRAVDQERYAEVAKVKEALIAEAEAIQDSTDWAATAEKLKALQQQWKQSGHLPHKQGDELWQRFRAACDWFF
;
A
#
# COMPACT_ATOMS: atom_id res chain seq x y z
N MET A 1 -11.52 -5.40 -27.63
CA MET A 1 -11.74 -5.35 -29.10
C MET A 1 -11.84 -6.74 -29.74
N LEU A 2 -10.91 -7.68 -29.49
CA LEU A 2 -10.88 -9.01 -30.15
C LEU A 2 -12.23 -9.76 -30.18
N ARG A 3 -13.00 -9.76 -29.08
CA ARG A 3 -14.37 -10.32 -29.03
C ARG A 3 -15.28 -9.81 -30.16
N GLY A 4 -15.30 -8.48 -30.40
CA GLY A 4 -16.13 -7.88 -31.44
C GLY A 4 -15.67 -8.29 -32.83
N LEU A 5 -14.36 -8.23 -33.07
CA LEU A 5 -13.76 -8.69 -34.33
C LEU A 5 -14.11 -10.16 -34.63
N ALA A 6 -13.98 -11.05 -33.64
CA ALA A 6 -14.30 -12.46 -33.75
C ALA A 6 -15.80 -12.74 -33.96
N ILE A 7 -16.68 -11.90 -33.39
CA ILE A 7 -18.13 -12.01 -33.58
C ILE A 7 -18.54 -11.57 -34.98
N ASP A 8 -18.05 -10.40 -35.41
CA ASP A 8 -18.57 -9.70 -36.58
C ASP A 8 -17.89 -10.08 -37.91
N THR A 9 -16.70 -10.67 -37.87
CA THR A 9 -15.96 -11.06 -39.08
C THR A 9 -16.58 -12.26 -39.80
N THR A 10 -16.62 -12.16 -41.13
CA THR A 10 -16.93 -13.25 -42.06
C THR A 10 -15.69 -14.01 -42.52
N GLN A 11 -14.49 -13.49 -42.28
CA GLN A 11 -13.23 -14.16 -42.63
C GLN A 11 -12.83 -15.17 -41.56
N LYS A 12 -12.86 -16.46 -41.92
CA LYS A 12 -12.58 -17.60 -41.03
C LYS A 12 -11.26 -17.45 -40.27
N GLU A 13 -10.15 -17.21 -40.97
CA GLU A 13 -8.81 -17.20 -40.35
C GLU A 13 -8.63 -16.03 -39.39
N VAL A 14 -9.14 -14.84 -39.74
CA VAL A 14 -9.13 -13.66 -38.84
C VAL A 14 -9.96 -13.91 -37.59
N GLY A 15 -11.12 -14.57 -37.73
CA GLY A 15 -11.96 -14.92 -36.59
C GLY A 15 -11.34 -15.98 -35.67
N LEU A 16 -10.66 -16.97 -36.24
CA LEU A 16 -9.93 -17.99 -35.47
C LEU A 16 -8.75 -17.37 -34.70
N ALA A 17 -7.89 -16.61 -35.38
CA ALA A 17 -6.76 -15.92 -34.75
C ALA A 17 -7.18 -14.89 -33.67
N ALA A 18 -8.38 -14.31 -33.80
CA ALA A 18 -8.95 -13.44 -32.76
C ALA A 18 -9.51 -14.23 -31.57
N VAL A 19 -9.98 -15.47 -31.77
CA VAL A 19 -10.45 -16.38 -30.71
C VAL A 19 -9.31 -17.05 -29.95
N ASP A 20 -8.27 -17.50 -30.64
CA ASP A 20 -7.09 -18.12 -30.03
C ASP A 20 -6.29 -17.13 -29.13
N LYS A 21 -6.60 -15.83 -29.20
CA LYS A 21 -6.03 -14.75 -28.38
C LYS A 21 -6.99 -14.22 -27.31
N LEU A 22 -8.14 -14.86 -27.08
CA LEU A 22 -9.03 -14.58 -25.96
C LEU A 22 -8.75 -15.56 -24.82
N ASP A 23 -8.47 -15.01 -23.66
CA ASP A 23 -8.16 -15.66 -22.38
C ASP A 23 -9.31 -15.59 -21.37
N ASP A 24 -10.23 -14.64 -21.58
CA ASP A 24 -11.43 -14.39 -20.79
C ASP A 24 -12.60 -15.30 -21.24
N VAL A 25 -13.07 -16.14 -20.31
CA VAL A 25 -14.13 -17.15 -20.54
C VAL A 25 -15.45 -16.50 -20.97
N ASP A 26 -15.90 -15.44 -20.30
CA ASP A 26 -17.15 -14.76 -20.63
C ASP A 26 -17.11 -14.16 -22.04
N ARG A 27 -15.95 -13.66 -22.48
CA ARG A 27 -15.75 -13.17 -23.85
C ARG A 27 -15.73 -14.29 -24.86
N LEU A 28 -15.04 -15.40 -24.58
CA LEU A 28 -15.03 -16.59 -25.43
C LEU A 28 -16.44 -17.15 -25.61
N ASP A 29 -17.24 -17.20 -24.55
CA ASP A 29 -18.59 -17.76 -24.58
C ASP A 29 -19.56 -16.85 -25.36
N GLN A 30 -19.42 -15.53 -25.25
CA GLN A 30 -20.10 -14.57 -26.12
C GLN A 30 -19.75 -14.76 -27.60
N VAL A 31 -18.50 -15.12 -27.93
CA VAL A 31 -18.10 -15.45 -29.32
C VAL A 31 -18.66 -16.80 -29.75
N ALA A 32 -18.62 -17.82 -28.88
CA ALA A 32 -19.19 -19.15 -29.10
C ALA A 32 -20.68 -19.12 -29.47
N GLN A 33 -21.44 -18.21 -28.87
CA GLN A 33 -22.85 -17.98 -29.12
C GLN A 33 -23.09 -17.09 -30.35
N LYS A 34 -22.42 -15.92 -30.44
CA LYS A 34 -22.83 -14.83 -31.35
C LYS A 34 -22.03 -14.69 -32.64
N ALA A 35 -20.86 -15.35 -32.78
CA ALA A 35 -20.04 -15.16 -33.97
C ALA A 35 -20.69 -15.68 -35.24
N LYS A 36 -20.55 -14.96 -36.37
CA LYS A 36 -21.17 -15.32 -37.65
C LYS A 36 -20.64 -16.63 -38.23
N THR A 37 -19.35 -16.91 -38.06
CA THR A 37 -18.66 -18.07 -38.65
C THR A 37 -18.71 -19.33 -37.76
N LYS A 38 -19.20 -20.47 -38.29
CA LYS A 38 -19.35 -21.74 -37.54
C LYS A 38 -18.03 -22.25 -36.94
N ALA A 39 -16.94 -22.21 -37.70
CA ALA A 39 -15.62 -22.66 -37.23
C ALA A 39 -15.13 -21.85 -36.01
N VAL A 40 -15.36 -20.53 -36.02
CA VAL A 40 -15.03 -19.61 -34.91
C VAL A 40 -15.87 -19.95 -33.67
N ARG A 41 -17.18 -20.19 -33.84
CA ARG A 41 -18.07 -20.65 -32.75
C ARG A 41 -17.69 -22.02 -32.17
N GLN A 42 -17.12 -22.92 -32.96
CA GLN A 42 -16.63 -24.23 -32.50
C GLN A 42 -15.27 -24.12 -31.80
N ARG A 43 -14.35 -23.32 -32.32
CA ARG A 43 -13.05 -23.09 -31.68
C ARG A 43 -13.19 -22.40 -30.33
N ALA A 44 -14.06 -21.38 -30.23
CA ALA A 44 -14.34 -20.70 -28.96
C ALA A 44 -14.86 -21.68 -27.89
N ARG A 45 -15.84 -22.54 -28.23
CA ARG A 45 -16.33 -23.60 -27.30
C ARG A 45 -15.24 -24.58 -26.89
N LYS A 46 -14.35 -24.96 -27.82
CA LYS A 46 -13.23 -25.86 -27.49
C LYS A 46 -12.28 -25.20 -26.50
N ILE A 47 -11.95 -23.92 -26.68
CA ILE A 47 -11.09 -23.18 -25.74
C ILE A 47 -11.78 -22.99 -24.39
N VAL A 48 -13.08 -22.68 -24.34
CA VAL A 48 -13.83 -22.64 -23.07
C VAL A 48 -13.75 -23.99 -22.35
N GLY A 49 -13.99 -25.10 -23.06
CA GLY A 49 -13.83 -26.45 -22.49
C GLY A 49 -12.40 -26.74 -22.00
N GLU A 50 -11.38 -26.40 -22.79
CA GLU A 50 -9.95 -26.54 -22.44
C GLU A 50 -9.60 -25.71 -21.18
N ILE A 51 -10.12 -24.48 -21.07
CA ILE A 51 -9.93 -23.61 -19.90
C ILE A 51 -10.69 -24.14 -18.69
N GLU A 52 -11.95 -24.55 -18.83
CA GLU A 52 -12.74 -25.12 -17.73
C GLU A 52 -12.18 -26.46 -17.23
N GLU A 53 -11.61 -27.28 -18.10
CA GLU A 53 -10.92 -28.52 -17.74
C GLU A 53 -9.59 -28.23 -17.02
N ALA A 54 -8.81 -27.25 -17.50
CA ALA A 54 -7.60 -26.78 -16.82
C ALA A 54 -7.92 -26.10 -15.47
N GLU A 55 -9.04 -25.38 -15.36
CA GLU A 55 -9.54 -24.82 -14.11
C GLU A 55 -10.04 -25.92 -13.17
N ARG A 56 -10.77 -26.93 -13.68
CA ARG A 56 -11.17 -28.12 -12.90
C ARG A 56 -9.96 -28.91 -12.41
N ALA A 57 -8.88 -29.01 -13.20
CA ALA A 57 -7.62 -29.63 -12.80
C ALA A 57 -6.80 -28.78 -11.81
N LYS A 58 -6.97 -27.44 -11.79
CA LYS A 58 -6.34 -26.53 -10.82
C LYS A 58 -7.12 -26.42 -9.50
N LYS A 59 -8.45 -26.34 -9.57
CA LYS A 59 -9.36 -26.24 -8.41
C LYS A 59 -9.62 -27.60 -7.77
N GLY A 60 -9.68 -28.65 -8.59
CA GLY A 60 -9.71 -30.03 -8.15
C GLY A 60 -8.31 -30.60 -8.06
N GLY A 61 -7.74 -30.62 -6.84
CA GLY A 61 -6.96 -31.78 -6.47
C GLY A 61 -7.79 -33.04 -6.76
N THR A 62 -7.17 -34.13 -7.22
CA THR A 62 -7.90 -35.34 -7.61
C THR A 62 -8.89 -35.77 -6.53
N SER A 63 -9.97 -36.48 -6.90
CA SER A 63 -10.98 -36.95 -5.95
C SER A 63 -10.35 -37.62 -4.71
N ASP A 64 -9.21 -38.28 -4.90
CA ASP A 64 -8.44 -38.93 -3.85
C ASP A 64 -7.57 -37.98 -3.01
N ASP A 65 -7.03 -36.87 -3.55
CA ASP A 65 -6.36 -35.83 -2.75
C ASP A 65 -7.36 -35.08 -1.85
N LEU A 66 -8.57 -34.78 -2.35
CA LEU A 66 -9.67 -34.23 -1.55
C LEU A 66 -10.10 -35.19 -0.43
N LYS A 67 -10.23 -36.49 -0.73
CA LYS A 67 -10.49 -37.52 0.30
C LYS A 67 -9.34 -37.60 1.31
N ARG A 68 -8.07 -37.56 0.86
CA ARG A 68 -6.88 -37.63 1.72
C ARG A 68 -6.84 -36.44 2.69
N ARG A 69 -6.98 -35.20 2.19
CA ARG A 69 -7.05 -34.00 3.04
C ARG A 69 -8.22 -34.04 4.02
N ARG A 70 -9.39 -34.53 3.62
CA ARG A 70 -10.54 -34.69 4.53
C ARG A 70 -10.29 -35.74 5.62
N ALA A 71 -9.61 -36.84 5.29
CA ALA A 71 -9.20 -37.85 6.26
C ALA A 71 -8.11 -37.33 7.23
N GLU A 72 -7.12 -36.60 6.71
CA GLU A 72 -6.07 -35.93 7.51
C GLU A 72 -6.68 -34.89 8.47
N ARG A 73 -7.58 -34.01 8.00
CA ARG A 73 -8.34 -33.09 8.88
C ARG A 73 -9.13 -33.86 9.97
N ALA A 74 -9.84 -34.92 9.60
CA ALA A 74 -10.60 -35.74 10.56
C ALA A 74 -9.72 -36.54 11.54
N GLN A 75 -8.45 -36.78 11.22
CA GLN A 75 -7.46 -37.32 12.17
C GLN A 75 -6.98 -36.25 13.15
N LEU A 76 -6.66 -35.05 12.66
CA LEU A 76 -6.22 -33.92 13.49
C LEU A 76 -7.28 -33.50 14.51
N VAL A 77 -8.56 -33.44 14.12
CA VAL A 77 -9.68 -33.19 15.06
C VAL A 77 -9.69 -34.23 16.19
N ARG A 78 -9.63 -35.53 15.86
CA ARG A 78 -9.64 -36.60 16.87
C ARG A 78 -8.42 -36.61 17.78
N GLN A 79 -7.23 -36.28 17.25
CA GLN A 79 -6.01 -36.15 18.04
C GLN A 79 -6.11 -34.99 19.03
N LEU A 80 -6.67 -33.85 18.59
CA LEU A 80 -6.84 -32.66 19.40
C LEU A 80 -7.93 -32.85 20.47
N GLU A 81 -9.09 -33.42 20.11
CA GLU A 81 -10.17 -33.76 21.05
C GLU A 81 -9.67 -34.68 22.18
N ALA A 82 -8.81 -35.67 21.87
CA ALA A 82 -8.25 -36.59 22.84
C ALA A 82 -7.29 -35.95 23.86
N VAL A 83 -6.62 -34.85 23.52
CA VAL A 83 -5.71 -34.13 24.44
C VAL A 83 -6.31 -32.86 25.05
N ALA A 84 -7.40 -32.33 24.49
CA ALA A 84 -7.99 -31.05 24.90
C ALA A 84 -8.47 -31.02 26.37
N ASP A 85 -8.83 -32.17 26.93
CA ASP A 85 -9.24 -32.33 28.34
C ASP A 85 -8.13 -32.91 29.24
N SER A 86 -6.91 -33.13 28.72
CA SER A 86 -5.76 -33.60 29.51
C SER A 86 -5.39 -32.61 30.62
N TYR A 87 -4.86 -33.13 31.73
CA TYR A 87 -4.22 -32.34 32.79
C TYR A 87 -2.68 -32.35 32.71
N ASP A 88 -2.10 -33.20 31.84
CA ASP A 88 -0.69 -33.10 31.44
C ASP A 88 -0.57 -32.00 30.38
N PHE A 89 -0.59 -30.75 30.86
CA PHE A 89 -0.56 -29.55 30.01
C PHE A 89 0.76 -29.37 29.25
N ALA A 90 1.86 -29.97 29.71
CA ALA A 90 3.14 -29.92 29.00
C ALA A 90 3.08 -30.79 27.73
N LYS A 91 2.77 -32.08 27.90
CA LYS A 91 2.70 -33.03 26.80
C LYS A 91 1.55 -32.74 25.84
N ALA A 92 0.39 -32.33 26.36
CA ALA A 92 -0.74 -31.96 25.52
C ALA A 92 -0.47 -30.70 24.68
N ALA A 93 0.30 -29.72 25.19
CA ALA A 93 0.65 -28.52 24.43
C ALA A 93 1.56 -28.81 23.23
N GLU A 94 2.43 -29.82 23.30
CA GLU A 94 3.21 -30.27 22.15
C GLU A 94 2.31 -30.87 21.07
N VAL A 95 1.34 -31.71 21.46
CA VAL A 95 0.38 -32.33 20.54
C VAL A 95 -0.54 -31.28 19.90
N VAL A 96 -1.04 -30.31 20.66
CA VAL A 96 -1.88 -29.22 20.14
C VAL A 96 -1.10 -28.37 19.13
N LYS A 97 0.11 -27.92 19.45
CA LYS A 97 0.97 -27.15 18.51
C LYS A 97 1.30 -27.94 17.24
N ALA A 98 1.60 -29.23 17.36
CA ALA A 98 1.85 -30.08 16.20
C ALA A 98 0.60 -30.21 15.31
N ALA A 99 -0.57 -30.32 15.91
CA ALA A 99 -1.84 -30.38 15.20
C ALA A 99 -2.18 -29.05 14.50
N GLU A 100 -1.98 -27.90 15.15
CA GLU A 100 -2.17 -26.56 14.57
C GLU A 100 -1.27 -26.34 13.34
N VAL A 101 0.02 -26.70 13.42
CA VAL A 101 0.96 -26.61 12.29
C VAL A 101 0.57 -27.55 11.15
N ALA A 102 0.10 -28.76 11.46
CA ALA A 102 -0.39 -29.69 10.45
C ALA A 102 -1.69 -29.19 9.78
N TRP A 103 -2.61 -28.61 10.55
CA TRP A 103 -3.86 -28.02 10.07
C TRP A 103 -3.61 -26.87 9.09
N ALA A 104 -2.75 -25.93 9.46
CA ALA A 104 -2.37 -24.79 8.63
C ALA A 104 -1.73 -25.20 7.28
N ARG A 105 -1.00 -26.33 7.25
CA ARG A 105 -0.38 -26.87 6.02
C ARG A 105 -1.39 -27.47 5.03
N LEU A 106 -2.57 -27.90 5.48
CA LEU A 106 -3.56 -28.55 4.61
C LEU A 106 -4.28 -27.57 3.67
N GLY A 107 -4.43 -26.31 4.11
CA GLY A 107 -5.00 -25.19 3.35
C GLY A 107 -6.49 -25.33 3.02
N GLY A 108 -7.12 -24.23 2.58
CA GLY A 108 -8.55 -24.13 2.30
C GLY A 108 -9.40 -23.85 3.54
N ASP A 109 -10.68 -23.51 3.35
CA ASP A 109 -11.58 -22.92 4.37
C ASP A 109 -11.40 -23.49 5.79
N ASP A 110 -11.21 -22.57 6.73
CA ASP A 110 -10.80 -22.82 8.11
C ASP A 110 -12.03 -22.98 9.03
N THR A 111 -12.94 -23.89 8.63
CA THR A 111 -14.34 -23.89 9.11
C THR A 111 -14.77 -25.13 9.89
N ASP A 112 -13.87 -26.08 10.20
CA ASP A 112 -14.23 -27.16 11.14
C ASP A 112 -14.14 -26.62 12.58
N GLU A 113 -15.23 -26.01 13.04
CA GLU A 113 -15.35 -25.39 14.36
C GLU A 113 -14.92 -26.31 15.51
N ARG A 114 -14.97 -27.64 15.34
CA ARG A 114 -14.53 -28.60 16.36
C ARG A 114 -13.03 -28.54 16.59
N PHE A 115 -12.23 -28.36 15.54
CA PHE A 115 -10.79 -28.19 15.66
C PHE A 115 -10.48 -26.91 16.46
N ILE A 116 -11.05 -25.79 16.02
CA ILE A 116 -10.84 -24.47 16.63
C ILE A 116 -11.27 -24.49 18.12
N LYS A 117 -12.51 -24.92 18.41
CA LYS A 117 -13.04 -24.98 19.78
C LYS A 117 -12.26 -25.95 20.67
N ALA A 118 -11.70 -27.04 20.14
CA ALA A 118 -10.87 -27.97 20.92
C ALA A 118 -9.50 -27.36 21.27
N ALA A 119 -8.86 -26.62 20.34
CA ALA A 119 -7.61 -25.91 20.60
C ALA A 119 -7.81 -24.76 21.60
N GLU A 120 -8.81 -23.91 21.38
CA GLU A 120 -9.18 -22.82 22.30
C GLU A 120 -9.47 -23.33 23.71
N ARG A 121 -10.25 -24.41 23.83
CA ARG A 121 -10.57 -25.06 25.11
C ARG A 121 -9.31 -25.56 25.82
N PHE A 122 -8.36 -26.15 25.08
CA PHE A 122 -7.08 -26.57 25.66
C PHE A 122 -6.27 -25.38 26.18
N TRP A 123 -6.03 -24.37 25.34
CA TRP A 123 -5.22 -23.22 25.72
C TRP A 123 -5.82 -22.43 26.88
N ARG A 124 -7.14 -22.22 26.87
CA ARG A 124 -7.86 -21.58 27.99
C ARG A 124 -7.75 -22.36 29.31
N ARG A 125 -7.80 -23.69 29.28
CA ARG A 125 -7.58 -24.53 30.47
C ARG A 125 -6.15 -24.44 30.98
N LYS A 126 -5.16 -24.46 30.07
CA LYS A 126 -3.74 -24.34 30.40
C LYS A 126 -3.41 -22.97 31.00
N GLU A 127 -3.94 -21.90 30.40
CA GLU A 127 -3.78 -20.54 30.92
C GLU A 127 -4.41 -20.38 32.30
N ALA A 128 -5.64 -20.87 32.51
CA ALA A 128 -6.29 -20.85 33.82
C ALA A 128 -5.48 -21.61 34.88
N TYR A 129 -4.90 -22.76 34.53
CA TYR A 129 -4.03 -23.53 35.42
C TYR A 129 -2.73 -22.77 35.76
N GLU A 130 -2.09 -22.13 34.77
CA GLU A 130 -0.91 -21.29 35.00
C GLU A 130 -1.22 -20.05 35.84
N GLN A 131 -2.37 -19.40 35.63
CA GLN A 131 -2.82 -18.27 36.45
C GLN A 131 -3.07 -18.70 37.90
N GLN A 132 -3.71 -19.86 38.13
CA GLN A 132 -3.91 -20.43 39.46
C GLN A 132 -2.57 -20.78 40.15
N ALA A 133 -1.63 -21.36 39.42
CA ALA A 133 -0.29 -21.65 39.94
C ALA A 133 0.47 -20.37 40.34
N ARG A 134 0.47 -19.34 39.48
CA ARG A 134 1.07 -18.03 39.78
C ARG A 134 0.42 -17.40 41.01
N THR A 135 -0.91 -17.36 41.07
CA THR A 135 -1.65 -16.80 42.22
C THR A 135 -1.32 -17.53 43.52
N ALA A 136 -1.15 -18.86 43.47
CA ALA A 136 -0.74 -19.65 44.64
C ALA A 136 0.71 -19.38 45.08
N ASP A 137 1.63 -19.12 44.15
CA ASP A 137 3.01 -18.73 44.46
C ASP A 137 3.10 -17.28 44.95
N ASP A 138 2.34 -16.35 44.36
CA ASP A 138 2.23 -14.96 44.81
C ASP A 138 1.68 -14.90 46.26
N LEU A 139 0.64 -15.69 46.57
CA LEU A 139 0.12 -15.85 47.93
C LEU A 139 1.20 -16.37 48.90
N ARG A 140 2.01 -17.36 48.50
CA ARG A 140 3.13 -17.87 49.31
C ARG A 140 4.22 -16.83 49.54
N VAL A 141 4.44 -15.91 48.60
CA VAL A 141 5.35 -14.77 48.78
C VAL A 141 4.79 -13.80 49.81
N VAL A 142 3.53 -13.38 49.67
CA VAL A 142 2.85 -12.50 50.62
C VAL A 142 2.82 -13.10 52.03
N GLU A 143 2.56 -14.40 52.18
CA GLU A 143 2.61 -15.10 53.48
C GLU A 143 4.02 -15.11 54.11
N ARG A 144 5.07 -15.25 53.29
CA ARG A 144 6.46 -15.18 53.75
C ARG A 144 6.86 -13.77 54.18
N GLU A 145 6.46 -12.76 53.43
CA GLU A 145 6.72 -11.35 53.76
C GLU A 145 5.98 -10.94 55.03
N ALA A 146 4.68 -11.25 55.15
CA ALA A 146 3.90 -11.00 56.36
C ALA A 146 4.44 -11.74 57.60
N ARG A 147 5.08 -12.91 57.42
CA ARG A 147 5.78 -13.61 58.49
C ARG A 147 7.08 -12.90 58.88
N ALA A 148 7.89 -12.51 57.90
CA ALA A 148 9.12 -11.76 58.15
C ALA A 148 8.85 -10.40 58.83
N GLU A 149 7.74 -9.73 58.49
CA GLU A 149 7.30 -8.49 59.14
C GLU A 149 6.87 -8.72 60.59
N LYS A 150 6.11 -9.79 60.87
CA LYS A 150 5.78 -10.21 62.25
C LYS A 150 7.03 -10.52 63.07
N ASP A 151 8.02 -11.20 62.47
CA ASP A 151 9.29 -11.53 63.14
C ASP A 151 10.12 -10.27 63.43
N ARG A 152 10.15 -9.29 62.51
CA ARG A 152 10.75 -7.95 62.75
C ARG A 152 10.05 -7.20 63.89
N ALA A 153 8.73 -7.09 63.84
CA ALA A 153 7.94 -6.41 64.88
C ALA A 153 8.09 -7.11 66.26
N ALA A 154 8.26 -8.44 66.28
CA ALA A 154 8.55 -9.18 67.50
C ALA A 154 9.96 -8.88 68.05
N ALA A 155 10.96 -8.73 67.17
CA ALA A 155 12.32 -8.33 67.53
C ALA A 155 12.38 -6.89 68.05
N GLU A 156 11.72 -5.94 67.38
CA GLU A 156 11.61 -4.54 67.84
C GLU A 156 10.94 -4.45 69.23
N ARG A 157 9.84 -5.18 69.44
CA ARG A 157 9.18 -5.30 70.75
C ARG A 157 10.08 -5.97 71.80
N ALA A 158 11.00 -6.85 71.41
CA ALA A 158 11.98 -7.43 72.33
C ALA A 158 13.05 -6.39 72.74
N VAL A 159 13.53 -5.58 71.79
CA VAL A 159 14.45 -4.47 72.07
C VAL A 159 13.79 -3.42 72.96
N ALA A 160 12.54 -3.02 72.67
CA ALA A 160 11.78 -2.08 73.49
C ALA A 160 11.61 -2.58 74.94
N ARG A 161 11.27 -3.87 75.14
CA ARG A 161 11.17 -4.47 76.50
C ARG A 161 12.51 -4.50 77.25
N VAL A 162 13.65 -4.54 76.55
CA VAL A 162 14.98 -4.42 77.19
C VAL A 162 15.27 -2.98 77.58
N ALA A 163 14.82 -2.00 76.80
CA ALA A 163 14.93 -0.57 77.12
C ALA A 163 14.01 -0.15 78.29
N ASP A 164 12.73 -0.54 78.27
CA ASP A 164 11.78 -0.23 79.37
C ASP A 164 12.25 -0.84 80.70
N ARG A 165 12.79 -2.06 80.68
CA ARG A 165 13.33 -2.73 81.87
C ARG A 165 14.65 -2.11 82.37
N ALA A 166 15.28 -1.23 81.60
CA ALA A 166 16.36 -0.36 82.06
C ALA A 166 15.82 0.97 82.65
N ALA A 167 14.69 1.47 82.15
CA ALA A 167 14.03 2.69 82.64
C ALA A 167 13.31 2.49 83.99
N GLU A 168 12.63 1.36 84.21
CA GLU A 168 11.90 1.03 85.45
C GLU A 168 12.78 0.89 86.72
N ARG A 169 14.10 1.10 86.60
CA ARG A 169 15.02 1.12 87.75
C ARG A 169 15.13 2.52 88.41
N VAL A 170 14.47 3.55 87.86
CA VAL A 170 14.54 4.93 88.37
C VAL A 170 13.16 5.50 88.72
N GLU A 171 13.08 6.02 89.94
CA GLU A 171 12.04 6.87 90.55
C GLU A 171 10.67 6.29 90.99
N THR A 172 10.21 6.81 92.13
CA THR A 172 8.94 6.49 92.80
C THR A 172 8.40 7.73 93.55
N ARG A 173 7.06 7.74 93.75
CA ARG A 173 6.19 8.55 94.67
C ARG A 173 5.50 9.86 94.16
N PRO A 174 4.33 10.23 94.75
CA PRO A 174 3.32 11.14 94.16
C PRO A 174 2.82 12.29 95.09
N ASP A 175 1.74 13.01 94.70
CA ASP A 175 0.67 13.74 95.49
C ASP A 175 0.30 15.14 94.90
N ALA A 176 -0.86 15.82 95.11
CA ALA A 176 -2.28 15.46 95.36
C ALA A 176 -3.25 16.71 95.35
N ALA A 177 -4.54 16.57 94.99
CA ALA A 177 -5.70 17.52 95.17
C ALA A 177 -5.67 18.92 94.47
N GLY A 178 -6.74 19.74 94.31
CA GLY A 178 -8.21 19.59 94.47
C GLY A 178 -9.05 20.91 94.31
N SER A 179 -10.31 20.79 93.85
CA SER A 179 -11.58 21.49 94.27
C SER A 179 -12.00 22.96 93.89
N GLU A 180 -13.33 23.12 93.68
CA GLU A 180 -14.18 24.33 93.46
C GLU A 180 -14.67 25.01 94.81
N PRO A 181 -15.69 25.93 94.97
CA PRO A 181 -16.78 26.45 94.09
C PRO A 181 -17.27 27.94 94.27
N THR A 182 -18.51 28.21 93.81
CA THR A 182 -19.40 29.41 93.71
C THR A 182 -20.03 29.87 95.08
N PRO A 183 -21.10 30.74 95.27
CA PRO A 183 -22.10 31.33 94.33
C PRO A 183 -22.80 32.72 94.63
N ASP A 184 -23.76 33.06 93.76
CA ASP A 184 -25.13 33.66 93.95
C ASP A 184 -25.48 35.13 94.37
N GLY A 185 -26.65 35.56 93.85
CA GLY A 185 -27.59 36.53 94.44
C GLY A 185 -27.50 38.04 94.04
N ALA A 186 -28.53 38.81 93.71
CA ALA A 186 -29.88 38.65 93.10
C ALA A 186 -30.67 39.99 93.24
N THR A 187 -31.70 40.17 92.40
CA THR A 187 -32.91 41.03 92.58
C THR A 187 -32.90 42.52 92.17
N ALA A 188 -33.88 42.88 91.33
CA ALA A 188 -34.37 44.24 91.04
C ALA A 188 -35.63 44.57 91.89
N PRO A 189 -36.22 45.77 91.77
CA PRO A 189 -37.50 45.83 91.03
C PRO A 189 -37.72 47.13 90.22
N ALA A 190 -38.81 47.17 89.44
CA ALA A 190 -39.17 48.24 88.51
C ALA A 190 -40.30 49.16 89.02
N ALA A 191 -40.38 50.39 88.51
CA ALA A 191 -41.59 51.22 88.54
C ALA A 191 -41.60 52.31 87.43
N SER A 192 -42.71 52.32 86.68
CA SER A 192 -43.43 53.49 86.13
C SER A 192 -42.72 54.57 85.27
N ASP A 193 -43.14 54.62 83.99
CA ASP A 193 -43.22 55.82 83.13
C ASP A 193 -43.92 57.01 83.83
N PRO A 194 -43.64 58.29 83.49
CA PRO A 194 -44.14 58.82 82.21
C PRO A 194 -43.37 59.99 81.52
N ALA A 195 -43.81 60.24 80.28
CA ALA A 195 -43.72 61.49 79.51
C ALA A 195 -42.38 61.87 78.85
N ILE A 196 -42.47 62.23 77.56
CA ILE A 196 -41.36 62.47 76.64
C ILE A 196 -40.86 63.94 76.72
N PRO A 197 -39.55 64.15 76.85
CA PRO A 197 -38.82 65.21 76.16
C PRO A 197 -38.11 64.64 74.92
N VAL A 198 -37.96 65.43 73.86
CA VAL A 198 -37.30 64.98 72.62
C VAL A 198 -35.79 64.92 72.83
N ASP A 199 -35.28 63.71 73.10
CA ASP A 199 -33.89 63.46 73.47
C ASP A 199 -32.93 63.52 72.25
N PRO A 200 -31.89 64.38 72.24
CA PRO A 200 -30.88 64.40 71.17
C PRO A 200 -30.14 63.06 70.99
N VAL A 201 -30.07 62.21 72.02
CA VAL A 201 -29.51 60.85 71.93
C VAL A 201 -30.38 59.93 71.05
N ARG A 202 -31.71 60.12 71.04
CA ARG A 202 -32.59 59.41 70.10
C ARG A 202 -32.31 59.85 68.66
N ALA A 203 -32.25 61.15 68.41
CA ALA A 203 -31.94 61.69 67.08
C ALA A 203 -30.58 61.21 66.56
N ALA A 204 -29.56 61.12 67.43
CA ALA A 204 -28.25 60.57 67.11
C ALA A 204 -28.30 59.06 66.78
N ARG A 205 -29.01 58.25 67.60
CA ARG A 205 -29.19 56.81 67.31
C ARG A 205 -29.97 56.55 66.02
N GLU A 206 -30.95 57.38 65.71
CA GLU A 206 -31.68 57.32 64.43
C GLU A 206 -30.79 57.74 63.25
N ALA A 207 -29.93 58.75 63.41
CA ALA A 207 -28.95 59.13 62.39
C ALA A 207 -27.91 58.03 62.15
N GLU A 208 -27.41 57.38 63.21
CA GLU A 208 -26.51 56.24 63.10
C GLU A 208 -27.21 55.03 62.45
N ALA A 209 -28.47 54.77 62.79
CA ALA A 209 -29.27 53.72 62.16
C ALA A 209 -29.56 54.00 60.67
N ARG A 210 -29.69 55.28 60.26
CA ARG A 210 -29.77 55.70 58.86
C ARG A 210 -28.43 55.49 58.14
N ALA A 211 -27.32 55.98 58.70
CA ALA A 211 -25.98 55.77 58.13
C ALA A 211 -25.64 54.28 57.97
N ARG A 212 -25.97 53.43 58.95
CA ARG A 212 -25.81 51.97 58.85
C ARG A 212 -26.74 51.32 57.81
N ARG A 213 -27.90 51.92 57.47
CA ARG A 213 -28.76 51.46 56.35
C ARG A 213 -28.13 51.85 55.02
N GLU A 214 -27.80 53.14 54.85
CA GLU A 214 -27.14 53.68 53.67
C GLU A 214 -25.84 52.94 53.33
N GLU A 215 -25.03 52.57 54.32
CA GLU A 215 -23.81 51.77 54.13
C GLU A 215 -24.12 50.32 53.69
N ARG A 216 -25.15 49.67 54.24
CA ARG A 216 -25.58 48.35 53.75
C ARG A 216 -26.21 48.40 52.36
N ASP A 217 -26.85 49.52 52.02
CA ASP A 217 -27.46 49.71 50.70
C ASP A 217 -26.37 50.01 49.66
N ARG A 218 -25.32 50.77 50.03
CA ARG A 218 -24.08 50.94 49.26
C ARG A 218 -23.36 49.60 49.03
N GLN A 219 -23.15 48.81 50.09
CA GLN A 219 -22.50 47.50 49.98
C GLN A 219 -23.30 46.52 49.09
N ARG A 220 -24.64 46.54 49.17
CA ARG A 220 -25.49 45.75 48.27
C ARG A 220 -25.42 46.24 46.82
N ALA A 221 -25.45 47.55 46.58
CA ALA A 221 -25.27 48.12 45.25
C ALA A 221 -23.88 47.80 44.65
N GLU A 222 -22.81 47.84 45.45
CA GLU A 222 -21.48 47.39 45.03
C GLU A 222 -21.42 45.89 44.73
N GLU A 223 -22.07 45.05 45.53
CA GLU A 223 -22.13 43.61 45.27
C GLU A 223 -22.94 43.28 44.01
N GLU A 224 -24.07 43.95 43.79
CA GLU A 224 -24.87 43.85 42.58
C GLU A 224 -24.08 44.33 41.35
N ALA A 225 -23.37 45.45 41.44
CA ALA A 225 -22.48 45.94 40.38
C ALA A 225 -21.35 44.94 40.06
N ARG A 226 -20.73 44.31 41.08
CA ARG A 226 -19.74 43.24 40.88
C ARG A 226 -20.35 42.01 40.20
N ARG A 227 -21.55 41.58 40.62
CA ARG A 227 -22.29 40.46 40.01
C ARG A 227 -22.65 40.75 38.55
N GLN A 228 -23.11 41.97 38.25
CA GLN A 228 -23.39 42.43 36.89
C GLN A 228 -22.12 42.48 36.03
N ALA A 229 -21.01 43.03 36.54
CA ALA A 229 -19.73 43.05 35.83
C ALA A 229 -19.27 41.63 35.47
N ILE A 230 -19.26 40.70 36.43
CA ILE A 230 -18.92 39.28 36.21
C ILE A 230 -19.88 38.63 35.19
N ALA A 231 -21.17 38.95 35.24
CA ALA A 231 -22.15 38.44 34.27
C ALA A 231 -21.87 38.98 32.85
N THR A 232 -21.60 40.27 32.69
CA THR A 232 -21.25 40.87 31.39
C THR A 232 -19.95 40.31 30.82
N GLU A 233 -18.93 40.10 31.65
CA GLU A 233 -17.66 39.50 31.22
C GLU A 233 -17.84 38.04 30.79
N ARG A 234 -18.63 37.25 31.53
CA ARG A 234 -18.98 35.88 31.14
C ARG A 234 -19.75 35.84 29.82
N ALA A 235 -20.72 36.74 29.63
CA ALA A 235 -21.46 36.85 28.38
C ALA A 235 -20.55 37.25 27.20
N ALA A 236 -19.61 38.16 27.42
CA ALA A 236 -18.63 38.57 26.40
C ALA A 236 -17.71 37.40 26.00
N ARG A 237 -17.17 36.65 26.97
CA ARG A 237 -16.35 35.45 26.72
C ARG A 237 -17.13 34.37 25.97
N GLN A 238 -18.38 34.08 26.39
CA GLN A 238 -19.24 33.12 25.71
C GLN A 238 -19.55 33.54 24.26
N LYS A 239 -19.76 34.84 24.02
CA LYS A 239 -19.96 35.38 22.66
C LYS A 239 -18.71 35.19 21.81
N GLU A 240 -17.52 35.51 22.33
CA GLU A 240 -16.26 35.33 21.61
C GLU A 240 -15.96 33.85 21.31
N GLU A 241 -16.22 32.94 22.25
CA GLU A 241 -16.11 31.50 22.05
C GLU A 241 -17.09 30.99 20.97
N ALA A 242 -18.33 31.49 20.96
CA ALA A 242 -19.31 31.17 19.93
C ALA A 242 -18.90 31.70 18.54
N GLU A 243 -18.40 32.93 18.45
CA GLU A 243 -17.90 33.51 17.19
C GLU A 243 -16.69 32.73 16.64
N ARG A 244 -15.74 32.35 17.50
CA ARG A 244 -14.61 31.49 17.14
C ARG A 244 -15.06 30.09 16.70
N GLY A 245 -16.04 29.51 17.39
CA GLY A 245 -16.65 28.23 17.04
C GLY A 245 -17.35 28.25 15.68
N ALA A 246 -18.11 29.31 15.40
CA ALA A 246 -18.78 29.54 14.11
C ALA A 246 -17.78 29.76 12.96
N ALA A 247 -16.67 30.48 13.21
CA ALA A 247 -15.61 30.64 12.22
C ALA A 247 -14.94 29.30 11.84
N ILE A 248 -14.72 28.42 12.83
CA ILE A 248 -14.24 27.05 12.59
C ILE A 248 -15.30 26.23 11.84
N ALA A 249 -16.58 26.30 12.23
CA ALA A 249 -17.67 25.62 11.55
C ALA A 249 -17.74 25.98 10.05
N SER A 250 -17.66 27.27 9.73
CA SER A 250 -17.61 27.79 8.35
C SER A 250 -16.39 27.27 7.57
N SER A 251 -15.21 27.24 8.18
CA SER A 251 -13.99 26.69 7.58
C SER A 251 -14.08 25.18 7.30
N LEU A 252 -14.67 24.40 8.21
CA LEU A 252 -14.91 22.97 8.02
C LEU A 252 -15.98 22.70 6.95
N ALA A 253 -17.01 23.57 6.85
CA ALA A 253 -18.02 23.51 5.81
C ALA A 253 -17.40 23.75 4.42
N ALA A 254 -16.60 24.82 4.27
CA ALA A 254 -15.90 25.13 3.03
C ALA A 254 -14.95 24.00 2.58
N LEU A 255 -14.21 23.38 3.51
CA LEU A 255 -13.41 22.19 3.19
C LEU A 255 -14.27 21.01 2.71
N CYS A 256 -15.49 20.83 3.23
CA CYS A 256 -16.42 19.83 2.71
C CYS A 256 -16.90 20.18 1.29
N ASP A 257 -17.17 21.46 1.00
CA ASP A 257 -17.50 21.94 -0.35
C ASP A 257 -16.36 21.66 -1.34
N ASP A 258 -15.12 21.98 -0.98
CA ASP A 258 -13.91 21.70 -1.78
C ASP A 258 -13.73 20.20 -2.04
N MET A 259 -13.95 19.35 -1.03
CA MET A 259 -13.86 17.89 -1.16
C MET A 259 -14.95 17.33 -2.09
N GLU A 260 -16.18 17.83 -1.98
CA GLU A 260 -17.28 17.44 -2.86
C GLU A 260 -17.05 17.92 -4.31
N GLY A 261 -16.52 19.14 -4.49
CA GLY A 261 -16.15 19.71 -5.78
C GLY A 261 -15.04 18.94 -6.49
N LEU A 262 -13.93 18.65 -5.80
CA LEU A 262 -12.84 17.82 -6.36
C LEU A 262 -13.31 16.39 -6.63
N ALA A 263 -14.12 15.78 -5.77
CA ALA A 263 -14.65 14.44 -6.00
C ALA A 263 -15.49 14.36 -7.29
N ALA A 264 -16.23 15.42 -7.62
CA ALA A 264 -17.04 15.49 -8.83
C ALA A 264 -16.26 15.84 -10.11
N GLN A 265 -15.19 16.65 -10.01
CA GLN A 265 -14.56 17.29 -11.18
C GLN A 265 -13.13 16.83 -11.48
N ALA A 266 -12.40 16.26 -10.51
CA ALA A 266 -11.00 15.88 -10.70
C ALA A 266 -10.85 14.79 -11.77
N LYS A 267 -9.97 15.02 -12.75
CA LYS A 267 -9.63 14.06 -13.81
C LYS A 267 -8.26 13.40 -13.61
N ASP A 268 -7.22 14.18 -13.29
CA ASP A 268 -5.83 13.69 -13.22
C ASP A 268 -5.04 14.34 -12.05
N ASP A 269 -5.71 14.67 -10.94
CA ASP A 269 -5.08 15.36 -9.79
C ASP A 269 -5.13 14.55 -8.48
N THR A 270 -4.51 13.37 -8.50
CA THR A 270 -4.35 12.52 -7.32
C THR A 270 -3.60 13.23 -6.19
N ARG A 271 -2.64 14.12 -6.52
CA ARG A 271 -1.84 14.88 -5.53
C ARG A 271 -2.61 16.01 -4.85
N GLY A 272 -3.46 16.74 -5.58
CA GLY A 272 -4.34 17.76 -5.00
C GLY A 272 -5.36 17.14 -4.05
N ILE A 273 -5.94 15.99 -4.44
CA ILE A 273 -6.82 15.20 -3.57
C ILE A 273 -6.11 14.81 -2.26
N ASP A 274 -4.90 14.23 -2.34
CA ASP A 274 -4.15 13.82 -1.13
C ASP A 274 -3.80 15.01 -0.22
N ARG A 275 -3.48 16.18 -0.79
CA ARG A 275 -3.27 17.42 -0.02
C ARG A 275 -4.53 17.88 0.68
N LEU A 276 -5.68 17.89 0.00
CA LEU A 276 -6.94 18.32 0.60
C LEU A 276 -7.40 17.36 1.70
N LEU A 277 -7.24 16.04 1.51
CA LEU A 277 -7.51 15.04 2.55
C LEU A 277 -6.64 15.26 3.80
N ALA A 278 -5.37 15.60 3.63
CA ALA A 278 -4.47 15.92 4.75
C ALA A 278 -4.86 17.24 5.46
N GLN A 279 -5.19 18.29 4.69
CA GLN A 279 -5.68 19.56 5.23
C GLN A 279 -6.99 19.40 6.01
N ALA A 280 -7.96 18.70 5.43
CA ALA A 280 -9.24 18.40 6.08
C ALA A 280 -9.04 17.58 7.36
N THR A 281 -8.20 16.54 7.34
CA THR A 281 -7.90 15.74 8.54
C THR A 281 -7.37 16.61 9.68
N LYS A 282 -6.42 17.51 9.39
CA LYS A 282 -5.85 18.43 10.38
C LYS A 282 -6.84 19.50 10.84
N ALA A 283 -7.70 20.01 9.96
CA ALA A 283 -8.73 20.98 10.33
C ALA A 283 -9.77 20.35 11.28
N PHE A 284 -10.16 19.10 11.02
CA PHE A 284 -11.14 18.36 11.82
C PHE A 284 -10.70 18.06 13.26
N GLU A 285 -9.40 18.13 13.58
CA GLU A 285 -8.90 18.10 14.97
C GLU A 285 -9.54 19.21 15.84
N GLN A 286 -9.96 20.33 15.22
CA GLN A 286 -10.54 21.48 15.93
C GLN A 286 -12.07 21.40 16.12
N ILE A 287 -12.74 20.35 15.63
CA ILE A 287 -14.21 20.22 15.68
C ILE A 287 -14.77 20.29 17.11
N GLY A 288 -13.99 19.92 18.14
CA GLY A 288 -14.40 20.06 19.54
C GLY A 288 -14.76 21.49 19.96
N LYS A 289 -14.22 22.51 19.26
CA LYS A 289 -14.47 23.94 19.50
C LYS A 289 -15.74 24.47 18.81
N VAL A 290 -16.38 23.67 17.96
CA VAL A 290 -17.63 24.02 17.27
C VAL A 290 -18.83 23.82 18.22
N PRO A 291 -19.88 24.67 18.16
CA PRO A 291 -21.09 24.50 18.96
C PRO A 291 -21.74 23.12 18.79
N ALA A 292 -22.20 22.53 19.90
CA ALA A 292 -22.68 21.15 19.92
C ALA A 292 -23.80 20.86 18.91
N ALA A 293 -24.67 21.84 18.62
CA ALA A 293 -25.78 21.71 17.67
C ALA A 293 -25.33 21.50 16.21
N GLU A 294 -24.14 21.95 15.83
CA GLU A 294 -23.63 21.89 14.45
C GLU A 294 -22.59 20.78 14.24
N ARG A 295 -21.96 20.29 15.32
CA ARG A 295 -20.86 19.30 15.25
C ARG A 295 -21.25 18.03 14.50
N ASP A 296 -22.42 17.47 14.81
CA ASP A 296 -22.82 16.17 14.24
C ASP A 296 -23.11 16.31 12.73
N ALA A 297 -23.80 17.38 12.31
CA ALA A 297 -24.06 17.67 10.91
C ALA A 297 -22.77 17.88 10.10
N ILE A 298 -21.79 18.60 10.65
CA ILE A 298 -20.49 18.83 10.01
C ILE A 298 -19.67 17.53 9.97
N ALA A 299 -19.69 16.72 11.02
CA ALA A 299 -19.01 15.42 11.07
C ALA A 299 -19.61 14.41 10.07
N ASP A 300 -20.93 14.39 9.93
CA ASP A 300 -21.64 13.57 8.94
C ASP A 300 -21.32 13.99 7.51
N ARG A 301 -21.39 15.29 7.21
CA ARG A 301 -21.03 15.83 5.90
C ARG A 301 -19.58 15.48 5.54
N TYR A 302 -18.65 15.70 6.47
CA TYR A 302 -17.24 15.34 6.29
C TYR A 302 -17.03 13.86 5.98
N ARG A 303 -17.67 12.97 6.72
CA ARG A 303 -17.56 11.52 6.49
C ARG A 303 -18.00 11.15 5.06
N ILE A 304 -19.08 11.76 4.58
CA ILE A 304 -19.61 11.56 3.22
C ILE A 304 -18.68 12.17 2.16
N ALA A 305 -18.28 13.43 2.33
CA ALA A 305 -17.41 14.15 1.39
C ALA A 305 -16.05 13.46 1.25
N ARG A 306 -15.41 13.13 2.37
CA ARG A 306 -14.15 12.36 2.42
C ARG A 306 -14.33 10.97 1.79
N GLY A 307 -15.45 10.28 2.04
CA GLY A 307 -15.75 8.98 1.43
C GLY A 307 -15.75 9.07 -0.10
N LYS A 308 -16.54 9.99 -0.66
CA LYS A 308 -16.59 10.27 -2.12
C LYS A 308 -15.20 10.60 -2.68
N LEU A 309 -14.45 11.47 -2.00
CA LEU A 309 -13.14 11.91 -2.46
C LEU A 309 -12.08 10.79 -2.44
N VAL A 310 -12.10 9.92 -1.43
CA VAL A 310 -11.23 8.73 -1.35
C VAL A 310 -11.59 7.72 -2.45
N THR A 311 -12.88 7.48 -2.71
CA THR A 311 -13.31 6.65 -3.85
C THR A 311 -12.81 7.23 -5.17
N ARG A 312 -12.98 8.54 -5.39
CA ARG A 312 -12.47 9.21 -6.60
C ARG A 312 -10.96 9.08 -6.75
N ALA A 313 -10.20 9.24 -5.66
CA ALA A 313 -8.75 9.04 -5.67
C ALA A 313 -8.35 7.59 -6.02
N GLY A 314 -9.16 6.61 -5.61
CA GLY A 314 -9.02 5.21 -6.03
C GLY A 314 -9.22 5.06 -7.54
N GLU A 315 -10.36 5.52 -8.07
CA GLU A 315 -10.69 5.47 -9.51
C GLU A 315 -9.59 6.10 -10.38
N LEU A 316 -9.04 7.25 -9.97
CA LEU A 316 -7.97 7.92 -10.73
C LEU A 316 -6.67 7.12 -10.71
N ARG A 317 -6.27 6.55 -9.57
CA ARG A 317 -5.08 5.70 -9.47
C ARG A 317 -5.24 4.40 -10.26
N GLU A 318 -6.41 3.79 -10.22
CA GLU A 318 -6.74 2.63 -11.05
C GLU A 318 -6.67 2.98 -12.54
N ALA A 319 -7.19 4.13 -12.96
CA ALA A 319 -7.07 4.59 -14.35
C ALA A 319 -5.60 4.84 -14.77
N GLU A 320 -4.79 5.48 -13.92
CA GLU A 320 -3.35 5.65 -14.14
C GLU A 320 -2.64 4.28 -14.28
N ASP A 321 -2.94 3.33 -13.40
CA ASP A 321 -2.32 2.00 -13.43
C ASP A 321 -2.81 1.16 -14.62
N TRP A 322 -4.08 1.25 -15.01
CA TRP A 322 -4.58 0.65 -16.26
C TRP A 322 -3.90 1.26 -17.49
N GLN A 323 -3.66 2.57 -17.50
CA GLN A 323 -2.90 3.21 -18.58
C GLN A 323 -1.47 2.67 -18.64
N ARG A 324 -0.78 2.55 -17.50
CA ARG A 324 0.56 1.94 -17.41
C ARG A 324 0.56 0.48 -17.88
N TRP A 325 -0.44 -0.32 -17.51
CA TRP A 325 -0.59 -1.70 -17.98
C TRP A 325 -0.95 -1.80 -19.47
N SER A 326 -1.71 -0.85 -20.03
CA SER A 326 -2.04 -0.83 -21.47
C SER A 326 -0.82 -0.67 -22.39
N ASN A 327 0.31 -0.21 -21.82
CA ASN A 327 1.58 -0.05 -22.52
C ASN A 327 2.42 -1.33 -22.52
N VAL A 328 2.20 -2.27 -21.59
CA VAL A 328 2.92 -3.54 -21.52
C VAL A 328 2.74 -4.39 -22.80
N PRO A 329 1.52 -4.62 -23.33
CA PRO A 329 1.35 -5.35 -24.60
C PRO A 329 1.99 -4.66 -25.81
N LYS A 330 2.16 -3.34 -25.78
CA LYS A 330 2.86 -2.59 -26.84
C LYS A 330 4.35 -2.90 -26.80
N ALA A 331 4.97 -2.86 -25.62
CA ALA A 331 6.36 -3.24 -25.41
C ALA A 331 6.60 -4.72 -25.79
N GLU A 332 5.71 -5.63 -25.40
CA GLU A 332 5.77 -7.05 -25.78
C GLU A 332 5.71 -7.25 -27.30
N ALA A 333 4.83 -6.52 -28.00
CA ALA A 333 4.76 -6.56 -29.47
C ALA A 333 6.03 -6.03 -30.16
N LEU A 334 6.71 -5.02 -29.58
CA LEU A 334 7.99 -4.54 -30.09
C LEU A 334 9.11 -5.55 -29.86
N ILE A 335 9.16 -6.22 -28.72
CA ILE A 335 10.11 -7.33 -28.45
C ILE A 335 9.90 -8.46 -29.45
N GLU A 336 8.64 -8.84 -29.69
CA GLU A 336 8.29 -9.89 -30.65
C GLU A 336 8.65 -9.48 -32.09
N THR A 337 8.47 -8.22 -32.45
CA THR A 337 8.95 -7.69 -33.75
C THR A 337 10.48 -7.75 -33.86
N ALA A 338 11.22 -7.49 -32.78
CA ALA A 338 12.68 -7.65 -32.75
C ALA A 338 13.11 -9.12 -32.87
N ARG A 339 12.34 -10.07 -32.31
CA ARG A 339 12.58 -11.51 -32.48
C ARG A 339 12.30 -11.97 -33.91
N GLN A 340 11.23 -11.49 -34.53
CA GLN A 340 10.93 -11.80 -35.94
C GLN A 340 11.99 -11.26 -36.92
N MET A 341 12.69 -10.18 -36.55
CA MET A 341 13.88 -9.70 -37.27
C MET A 341 15.10 -10.65 -37.18
N LEU A 342 15.19 -11.49 -36.14
CA LEU A 342 16.22 -12.53 -36.01
C LEU A 342 15.93 -13.73 -36.91
N GLU A 343 14.66 -14.10 -37.09
CA GLU A 343 14.26 -15.19 -37.98
C GLU A 343 14.29 -14.79 -39.47
N ALA A 344 13.90 -13.55 -39.79
CA ALA A 344 13.88 -13.05 -41.16
C ALA A 344 15.30 -13.04 -41.81
N PRO A 345 15.44 -13.31 -43.12
CA PRO A 345 16.72 -13.23 -43.82
C PRO A 345 17.44 -11.89 -43.60
N SER A 346 18.77 -11.93 -43.50
CA SER A 346 19.57 -10.72 -43.32
C SER A 346 19.44 -9.82 -44.55
N THR A 347 18.97 -8.60 -44.34
CA THR A 347 18.62 -7.63 -45.38
C THR A 347 19.38 -6.32 -45.14
N PRO A 348 19.79 -5.56 -46.18
CA PRO A 348 20.61 -4.36 -45.99
C PRO A 348 19.97 -3.28 -45.10
N ASP A 349 18.63 -3.22 -45.08
CA ASP A 349 17.82 -2.29 -44.29
C ASP A 349 17.51 -2.77 -42.86
N LEU A 350 17.88 -4.00 -42.48
CA LEU A 350 17.59 -4.58 -41.16
C LEU A 350 18.00 -3.66 -39.99
N GLY A 351 19.17 -3.02 -40.09
CA GLY A 351 19.64 -2.04 -39.11
C GLY A 351 18.88 -0.69 -39.12
N ASN A 352 18.27 -0.30 -40.25
CA ASN A 352 17.37 0.86 -40.30
C ASN A 352 16.03 0.54 -39.63
N ARG A 353 15.47 -0.64 -39.92
CA ARG A 353 14.22 -1.10 -39.32
C ARG A 353 14.35 -1.26 -37.80
N LEU A 354 15.48 -1.77 -37.32
CA LEU A 354 15.76 -1.86 -35.88
C LEU A 354 15.81 -0.47 -35.20
N ARG A 355 16.41 0.55 -35.85
CA ARG A 355 16.38 1.93 -35.35
C ARG A 355 14.95 2.48 -35.27
N GLY A 356 14.09 2.18 -36.25
CA GLY A 356 12.67 2.53 -36.19
C GLY A 356 11.97 1.87 -35.00
N LEU A 357 12.27 0.61 -34.73
CA LEU A 357 11.74 -0.12 -33.57
C LEU A 357 12.19 0.48 -32.23
N GLN A 358 13.45 0.93 -32.14
CA GLN A 358 13.98 1.64 -30.98
C GLN A 358 13.38 3.05 -30.80
N ALA A 359 12.87 3.68 -31.86
CA ALA A 359 12.09 4.92 -31.76
C ALA A 359 10.69 4.62 -31.20
N LEU A 360 9.97 3.65 -31.77
CA LEU A 360 8.66 3.21 -31.28
C LEU A 360 8.69 2.80 -29.80
N TRP A 361 9.77 2.17 -29.33
CA TRP A 361 9.94 1.83 -27.91
C TRP A 361 9.88 3.07 -27.00
N LYS A 362 10.43 4.21 -27.42
CA LYS A 362 10.41 5.46 -26.64
C LYS A 362 9.01 6.09 -26.57
N GLU A 363 8.14 5.75 -27.52
CA GLU A 363 6.75 6.24 -27.59
C GLU A 363 5.76 5.40 -26.75
N VAL A 364 6.16 4.22 -26.26
CA VAL A 364 5.28 3.31 -25.49
C VAL A 364 4.78 3.94 -24.19
N GLY A 365 5.51 4.91 -23.61
CA GLY A 365 5.10 5.61 -22.39
C GLY A 365 5.37 4.83 -21.09
N PRO A 366 4.88 5.32 -19.93
CA PRO A 366 5.17 4.73 -18.63
C PRO A 366 4.51 3.36 -18.45
N MET A 367 5.16 2.48 -17.69
CA MET A 367 4.76 1.09 -17.40
C MET A 367 5.06 0.73 -15.93
N PRO A 368 4.47 -0.34 -15.36
CA PRO A 368 4.79 -0.79 -14.01
C PRO A 368 6.28 -1.14 -13.88
N GLN A 369 6.96 -0.57 -12.89
CA GLN A 369 8.44 -0.55 -12.82
C GLN A 369 9.11 -1.93 -12.96
N ARG A 370 8.55 -2.97 -12.33
CA ARG A 370 9.04 -4.35 -12.45
C ARG A 370 8.95 -4.88 -13.88
N ARG A 371 7.81 -4.71 -14.55
CA ARG A 371 7.61 -5.10 -15.96
C ARG A 371 8.46 -4.25 -16.90
N SER A 372 8.56 -2.94 -16.65
CA SER A 372 9.38 -2.04 -17.47
C SER A 372 10.85 -2.47 -17.50
N LYS A 373 11.42 -2.91 -16.36
CA LYS A 373 12.80 -3.42 -16.31
C LYS A 373 12.94 -4.74 -17.07
N GLU A 374 12.08 -5.72 -16.78
CA GLU A 374 12.05 -7.03 -17.43
C GLU A 374 11.93 -6.94 -18.96
N LEU A 375 10.99 -6.14 -19.44
CA LEU A 375 10.73 -5.95 -20.87
C LEU A 375 11.86 -5.15 -21.54
N TRP A 376 12.47 -4.18 -20.86
CA TRP A 376 13.65 -3.48 -21.38
C TRP A 376 14.86 -4.41 -21.55
N GLU A 377 15.13 -5.28 -20.57
CA GLU A 377 16.21 -6.26 -20.66
C GLU A 377 15.99 -7.24 -21.82
N GLN A 378 14.76 -7.73 -22.00
CA GLN A 378 14.38 -8.56 -23.16
C GLN A 378 14.50 -7.81 -24.50
N PHE A 379 14.01 -6.58 -24.58
CA PHE A 379 14.07 -5.75 -25.79
C PHE A 379 15.50 -5.44 -26.19
N LYS A 380 16.34 -5.07 -25.22
CA LYS A 380 17.75 -4.81 -25.44
C LYS A 380 18.47 -6.07 -25.93
N ALA A 381 18.26 -7.22 -25.29
CA ALA A 381 18.85 -8.49 -25.71
C ALA A 381 18.48 -8.86 -27.16
N ALA A 382 17.21 -8.68 -27.55
CA ALA A 382 16.78 -8.90 -28.93
C ALA A 382 17.42 -7.89 -29.91
N CYS A 383 17.53 -6.60 -29.54
CA CYS A 383 18.23 -5.61 -30.35
C CYS A 383 19.72 -5.93 -30.54
N ASP A 384 20.41 -6.32 -29.47
CA ASP A 384 21.83 -6.66 -29.47
C ASP A 384 22.07 -7.85 -30.42
N GLN A 385 21.23 -8.91 -30.34
CA GLN A 385 21.28 -10.05 -31.26
C GLN A 385 21.03 -9.67 -32.74
N VAL A 386 20.11 -8.75 -33.03
CA VAL A 386 19.90 -8.28 -34.41
C VAL A 386 21.12 -7.49 -34.91
N TYR A 387 21.75 -6.67 -34.06
CA TYR A 387 23.00 -6.00 -34.40
C TYR A 387 24.17 -6.98 -34.57
N ASP A 388 24.24 -8.07 -33.82
CA ASP A 388 25.21 -9.16 -34.03
C ASP A 388 25.00 -9.83 -35.38
N LYS A 389 23.75 -10.18 -35.74
CA LYS A 389 23.40 -10.74 -37.05
C LYS A 389 23.80 -9.81 -38.21
N VAL A 390 23.52 -8.51 -38.09
CA VAL A 390 23.92 -7.50 -39.10
C VAL A 390 25.44 -7.38 -39.21
N ARG A 391 26.17 -7.44 -38.08
CA ARG A 391 27.64 -7.42 -38.07
C ARG A 391 28.23 -8.68 -38.72
N GLY A 392 27.74 -9.86 -38.36
CA GLY A 392 28.17 -11.14 -38.92
C GLY A 392 27.94 -11.20 -40.43
N GLN A 393 26.76 -10.81 -40.92
CA GLN A 393 26.48 -10.78 -42.37
C GLN A 393 27.44 -9.83 -43.10
N ARG A 394 27.73 -8.65 -42.54
CA ARG A 394 28.66 -7.68 -43.14
C ARG A 394 30.08 -8.21 -43.24
N ALA A 395 30.54 -8.99 -42.25
CA ALA A 395 31.86 -9.64 -42.30
C ALA A 395 31.91 -10.67 -43.45
N VAL A 396 30.92 -11.57 -43.54
CA VAL A 396 30.82 -12.57 -44.61
C VAL A 396 30.70 -11.92 -46.00
N ASP A 397 29.93 -10.83 -46.11
CA ASP A 397 29.84 -10.05 -47.35
C ASP A 397 31.18 -9.39 -47.71
N GLN A 398 31.91 -8.83 -46.73
CA GLN A 398 33.24 -8.24 -46.94
C GLN A 398 34.27 -9.28 -47.39
N GLU A 399 34.30 -10.47 -46.78
CA GLU A 399 35.16 -11.57 -47.21
C GLU A 399 34.84 -12.00 -48.64
N ARG A 400 33.56 -12.18 -48.98
CA ARG A 400 33.13 -12.49 -50.36
C ARG A 400 33.56 -11.41 -51.35
N TYR A 401 33.41 -10.12 -51.00
CA TYR A 401 33.86 -9.03 -51.87
C TYR A 401 35.40 -8.98 -51.99
N ALA A 402 36.14 -9.31 -50.94
CA ALA A 402 37.60 -9.39 -51.01
C ALA A 402 38.07 -10.49 -51.97
N GLU A 403 37.46 -11.68 -51.95
CA GLU A 403 37.78 -12.75 -52.92
C GLU A 403 37.38 -12.38 -54.35
N VAL A 404 36.20 -11.78 -54.56
CA VAL A 404 35.79 -11.29 -55.89
C VAL A 404 36.74 -10.19 -56.40
N ALA A 405 37.21 -9.30 -55.51
CA ALA A 405 38.17 -8.26 -55.86
C ALA A 405 39.50 -8.86 -56.31
N LYS A 406 40.07 -9.82 -55.57
CA LYS A 406 41.29 -10.54 -55.97
C LYS A 406 41.17 -11.20 -57.34
N VAL A 407 40.05 -11.86 -57.62
CA VAL A 407 39.81 -12.48 -58.94
C VAL A 407 39.76 -11.42 -60.04
N LYS A 408 39.08 -10.29 -59.81
CA LYS A 408 39.04 -9.19 -60.78
C LYS A 408 40.38 -8.49 -60.96
N GLU A 409 41.17 -8.33 -59.89
CA GLU A 409 42.54 -7.80 -59.93
C GLU A 409 43.50 -8.73 -60.71
N ALA A 410 43.36 -10.06 -60.56
CA ALA A 410 44.11 -11.02 -61.37
C ALA A 410 43.77 -10.93 -62.87
N LEU A 411 42.47 -10.84 -63.21
CA LEU A 411 42.03 -10.65 -64.60
C LEU A 411 42.54 -9.33 -65.21
N ILE A 412 42.65 -8.27 -64.40
CA ILE A 412 43.27 -7.00 -64.79
C ILE A 412 44.76 -7.19 -65.07
N ALA A 413 45.50 -7.83 -64.15
CA ALA A 413 46.92 -8.07 -64.33
C ALA A 413 47.22 -8.95 -65.56
N GLU A 414 46.38 -9.96 -65.84
CA GLU A 414 46.49 -10.78 -67.05
C GLU A 414 46.22 -9.98 -68.33
N ALA A 415 45.24 -9.06 -68.32
CA ALA A 415 44.97 -8.17 -69.45
C ALA A 415 46.10 -7.14 -69.66
N GLU A 416 46.55 -6.47 -68.58
CA GLU A 416 47.66 -5.52 -68.57
C GLU A 416 48.98 -6.18 -69.03
N ALA A 417 49.18 -7.48 -68.79
CA ALA A 417 50.37 -8.21 -69.22
C ALA A 417 50.38 -8.61 -70.72
N ILE A 418 49.22 -8.64 -71.39
CA ILE A 418 49.12 -9.02 -72.81
C ILE A 418 48.74 -7.86 -73.74
N GLN A 419 48.46 -6.67 -73.19
CA GLN A 419 47.96 -5.52 -73.96
C GLN A 419 48.92 -5.01 -75.06
N ASP A 420 50.24 -5.18 -74.89
CA ASP A 420 51.26 -4.78 -75.87
C ASP A 420 51.73 -5.93 -76.79
N SER A 421 51.01 -7.06 -76.81
CA SER A 421 51.37 -8.25 -77.59
C SER A 421 51.11 -8.07 -79.09
N THR A 422 52.10 -8.41 -79.92
CA THR A 422 52.00 -8.33 -81.39
C THR A 422 51.37 -9.57 -82.05
N ASP A 423 51.04 -10.61 -81.27
CA ASP A 423 50.21 -11.74 -81.74
C ASP A 423 48.73 -11.37 -81.65
N TRP A 424 48.25 -10.66 -82.68
CA TRP A 424 46.90 -10.09 -82.74
C TRP A 424 45.79 -11.14 -82.56
N ALA A 425 45.93 -12.32 -83.19
CA ALA A 425 44.89 -13.32 -83.20
C ALA A 425 44.77 -14.06 -81.86
N ALA A 426 45.89 -14.52 -81.29
CA ALA A 426 45.87 -15.24 -80.02
C ALA A 426 45.54 -14.31 -78.84
N THR A 427 45.98 -13.05 -78.90
CA THR A 427 45.74 -12.06 -77.84
C THR A 427 44.29 -11.59 -77.83
N ALA A 428 43.67 -11.38 -78.99
CA ALA A 428 42.24 -11.05 -79.09
C ALA A 428 41.34 -12.14 -78.48
N GLU A 429 41.62 -13.43 -78.73
CA GLU A 429 40.86 -14.53 -78.14
C GLU A 429 41.07 -14.64 -76.61
N LYS A 430 42.30 -14.41 -76.13
CA LYS A 430 42.58 -14.35 -74.68
C LYS A 430 41.82 -13.21 -74.00
N LEU A 431 41.84 -11.99 -74.56
CA LEU A 431 41.11 -10.85 -74.00
C LEU A 431 39.58 -11.08 -74.00
N LYS A 432 39.02 -11.70 -75.04
CA LYS A 432 37.61 -12.13 -75.05
C LYS A 432 37.31 -13.11 -73.93
N ALA A 433 38.19 -14.10 -73.70
CA ALA A 433 38.05 -15.05 -72.61
C ALA A 433 38.12 -14.37 -71.23
N LEU A 434 39.05 -13.43 -71.02
CA LEU A 434 39.15 -12.61 -69.81
C LEU A 434 37.89 -11.76 -69.60
N GLN A 435 37.33 -11.14 -70.65
CA GLN A 435 36.06 -10.41 -70.57
C GLN A 435 34.86 -11.31 -70.22
N GLN A 436 34.88 -12.58 -70.63
CA GLN A 436 33.87 -13.56 -70.25
C GLN A 436 34.03 -13.99 -68.78
N GLN A 437 35.26 -14.25 -68.32
CA GLN A 437 35.56 -14.54 -66.92
C GLN A 437 35.24 -13.34 -66.00
N TRP A 438 35.47 -12.11 -66.45
CA TRP A 438 35.09 -10.89 -65.72
C TRP A 438 33.58 -10.82 -65.42
N LYS A 439 32.75 -11.18 -66.41
CA LYS A 439 31.29 -11.23 -66.26
C LYS A 439 30.85 -12.36 -65.32
N GLN A 440 31.65 -13.41 -65.18
CA GLN A 440 31.38 -14.57 -64.31
C GLN A 440 31.94 -14.41 -62.88
N SER A 441 32.95 -13.57 -62.67
CA SER A 441 33.65 -13.45 -61.37
C SER A 441 32.84 -12.78 -60.25
N GLY A 442 31.56 -12.45 -60.48
CA GLY A 442 30.66 -11.93 -59.44
C GLY A 442 30.63 -10.41 -59.32
N HIS A 443 29.91 -9.93 -58.30
CA HIS A 443 29.58 -8.52 -58.08
C HIS A 443 30.35 -7.92 -56.88
N LEU A 444 30.68 -6.63 -56.98
CA LEU A 444 31.34 -5.83 -55.95
C LEU A 444 30.50 -4.59 -55.63
N PRO A 445 30.66 -3.99 -54.43
CA PRO A 445 30.06 -2.70 -54.11
C PRO A 445 30.42 -1.65 -55.18
N HIS A 446 29.42 -0.91 -55.64
CA HIS A 446 29.47 -0.04 -56.84
C HIS A 446 30.77 0.75 -56.98
N LYS A 447 31.24 1.44 -55.92
CA LYS A 447 32.49 2.22 -55.95
C LYS A 447 33.73 1.36 -56.31
N GLN A 448 33.89 0.19 -55.69
CA GLN A 448 35.04 -0.70 -55.92
C GLN A 448 34.90 -1.46 -57.25
N GLY A 449 33.68 -1.86 -57.60
CA GLY A 449 33.39 -2.53 -58.87
C GLY A 449 33.68 -1.64 -60.08
N ASP A 450 33.28 -0.37 -60.02
CA ASP A 450 33.50 0.61 -61.09
C ASP A 450 35.00 0.90 -61.29
N GLU A 451 35.76 1.10 -60.20
CA GLU A 451 37.20 1.39 -60.26
C GLU A 451 37.98 0.26 -60.94
N LEU A 452 37.73 -0.99 -60.53
CA LEU A 452 38.34 -2.16 -61.17
C LEU A 452 37.85 -2.35 -62.61
N TRP A 453 36.56 -2.08 -62.90
CA TRP A 453 36.03 -2.16 -64.27
C TRP A 453 36.67 -1.16 -65.22
N GLN A 454 36.88 0.09 -64.80
CA GLN A 454 37.54 1.10 -65.63
C GLN A 454 38.99 0.71 -65.96
N ARG A 455 39.73 0.14 -65.00
CA ARG A 455 41.08 -0.40 -65.23
C ARG A 455 41.07 -1.57 -66.23
N PHE A 456 40.22 -2.57 -65.98
CA PHE A 456 40.11 -3.74 -66.87
C PHE A 456 39.72 -3.33 -68.29
N ARG A 457 38.77 -2.39 -68.41
CA ARG A 457 38.35 -1.84 -69.69
C ARG A 457 39.48 -1.10 -70.39
N ALA A 458 40.24 -0.26 -69.68
CA ALA A 458 41.36 0.49 -70.28
C ALA A 458 42.43 -0.45 -70.88
N ALA A 459 42.77 -1.55 -70.21
CA ALA A 459 43.70 -2.55 -70.74
C ALA A 459 43.14 -3.30 -71.98
N CYS A 460 41.83 -3.54 -72.04
CA CYS A 460 41.18 -4.10 -73.23
C CYS A 460 41.13 -3.09 -74.39
N ASP A 461 40.68 -1.86 -74.12
CA ASP A 461 40.52 -0.76 -75.08
C ASP A 461 41.88 -0.20 -75.56
N TRP A 462 43.02 -0.63 -74.98
CA TRP A 462 44.38 -0.33 -75.46
C TRP A 462 44.82 -1.26 -76.59
N PHE A 463 44.42 -2.53 -76.54
CA PHE A 463 44.81 -3.55 -77.52
C PHE A 463 43.91 -3.59 -78.76
N PHE A 464 42.61 -3.28 -78.61
CA PHE A 464 41.60 -3.33 -79.67
C PHE A 464 41.46 -2.02 -80.45
#